data_AF-A0A2K3JNS6-F1
#
_entry.id   AF-A0A2K3JNS6-F1
#
_cell.length_a   1.000
_cell.length_b   1.000
_cell.length_c   1.000
_cell.angle_alpha   90.00
_cell.angle_beta   90.00
_cell.angle_gamma   90.00
#
_symmetry.space_group_name_H-M   'P 1'
#
loop_
_entity.id
_entity.type
_entity.pdbx_description
1 polymer ?
#
loop_
_entity_poly.entity_id
_entity_poly.type
_entity_poly.pdbx_seq_one_letter_code
_entity_poly.pdbx_strand_id
1 'polypeptide(L)'
;MVDFEGLKANNFNVEPYFVKQGWKRYFDMLNGPVYPELLKHFWMKAKIFTKYEAKQEEQQAIERNPSLKGKSRKEMGLIEFTGTQIRSNICGLNLIYSKEHFNKLLNLDDKGLILDTFEKDTRYRDALLHRMFVDMSQKGKVKGMTDECRVLFKIIISSICPRLG
;
A
#
# COMPACT_ATOMS: atom_id res chain seq x y z
N MET A 1 1.91 -13.05 10.45
CA MET A 1 0.61 -12.82 11.12
C MET A 1 0.90 -12.06 12.41
N VAL A 2 0.20 -10.96 12.67
CA VAL A 2 0.43 -10.18 13.90
C VAL A 2 -0.64 -10.56 14.92
N ASP A 3 -0.20 -11.11 16.04
CA ASP A 3 -1.05 -11.49 17.18
C ASP A 3 -1.00 -10.40 18.26
N PHE A 4 -1.93 -9.46 18.20
CA PHE A 4 -1.97 -8.34 19.14
C PHE A 4 -2.34 -8.78 20.57
N GLU A 5 -3.17 -9.81 20.72
CA GLU A 5 -3.54 -10.33 22.04
C GLU A 5 -2.34 -11.03 22.69
N GLY A 6 -1.60 -11.84 21.94
CA GLY A 6 -0.36 -12.44 22.40
C GLY A 6 0.70 -11.40 22.78
N LEU A 7 0.86 -10.34 21.98
CA LEU A 7 1.77 -9.24 22.32
C LEU A 7 1.36 -8.53 23.61
N LYS A 8 0.06 -8.23 23.78
CA LYS A 8 -0.48 -7.60 24.98
C LYS A 8 -0.30 -8.46 26.23
N ALA A 9 -0.50 -9.77 26.12
CA ALA A 9 -0.25 -10.74 27.20
C ALA A 9 1.24 -10.78 27.61
N ASN A 10 2.15 -10.39 26.72
CA ASN A 10 3.59 -10.27 26.96
C ASN A 10 4.02 -8.81 27.26
N ASN A 11 3.11 -7.96 27.74
CA ASN A 11 3.36 -6.55 28.11
C ASN A 11 3.69 -5.61 26.93
N PHE A 12 3.37 -6.00 25.70
CA PHE A 12 3.52 -5.16 24.51
C PHE A 12 2.17 -4.71 23.95
N ASN A 13 1.60 -3.65 24.52
CA ASN A 13 0.33 -3.08 24.05
C ASN A 13 0.53 -2.11 22.88
N VAL A 14 0.84 -2.64 21.69
CA VAL A 14 1.18 -1.85 20.49
C VAL A 14 0.02 -1.68 19.50
N GLU A 15 -1.06 -2.45 19.64
CA GLU A 15 -2.25 -2.35 18.78
C GLU A 15 -2.82 -0.92 18.66
N PRO A 16 -2.90 -0.11 19.74
CA PRO A 16 -3.46 1.23 19.66
C PRO A 16 -2.76 2.16 18.65
N TYR A 17 -1.47 1.97 18.39
CA TYR A 17 -0.75 2.76 17.39
C TYR A 17 -1.27 2.51 15.98
N PHE A 18 -1.69 1.28 15.66
CA PHE A 18 -2.21 0.91 14.35
C PHE A 18 -3.69 1.26 14.20
N VAL A 19 -4.50 1.03 15.24
CA VAL A 19 -5.94 1.36 15.21
C VAL A 19 -6.16 2.85 15.01
N LYS A 20 -5.40 3.71 15.72
CA LYS A 20 -5.48 5.17 15.55
C LYS A 20 -5.15 5.65 14.14
N GLN A 21 -4.38 4.88 13.38
CA GLN A 21 -4.02 5.18 11.99
C GLN A 21 -4.99 4.53 10.98
N GLY A 22 -6.00 3.78 11.43
CA GLY A 22 -6.94 3.07 10.57
C GLY A 22 -6.46 1.69 10.06
N TRP A 23 -5.33 1.17 10.56
CA TRP A 23 -4.71 -0.04 10.03
C TRP A 23 -5.33 -1.35 10.54
N LYS A 24 -6.36 -1.30 11.39
CA LYS A 24 -6.95 -2.51 11.97
C LYS A 24 -7.43 -3.48 10.88
N ARG A 25 -8.16 -2.96 9.89
CA ARG A 25 -8.70 -3.74 8.78
C ARG A 25 -7.61 -4.43 7.97
N TYR A 26 -6.47 -3.76 7.78
CA TYR A 26 -5.32 -4.34 7.09
C TYR A 26 -4.79 -5.59 7.81
N PHE A 27 -4.60 -5.51 9.13
CA PHE A 27 -4.13 -6.66 9.91
C PHE A 27 -5.15 -7.79 9.97
N ASP A 28 -6.44 -7.47 10.08
CA ASP A 28 -7.50 -8.48 10.03
C ASP A 28 -7.47 -9.23 8.68
N MET A 29 -7.22 -8.52 7.57
CA MET A 29 -7.07 -9.11 6.24
C MET A 29 -5.79 -9.96 6.10
N LEU A 30 -4.66 -9.50 6.64
CA LEU A 30 -3.41 -10.27 6.65
C LEU A 30 -3.53 -11.61 7.40
N ASN A 31 -4.39 -11.64 8.41
CA ASN A 31 -4.66 -12.82 9.21
C ASN A 31 -5.80 -13.69 8.62
N GLY A 32 -6.44 -13.22 7.54
CA GLY A 32 -7.53 -13.91 6.85
C GLY A 32 -7.05 -15.00 5.87
N PRO A 33 -8.00 -15.70 5.21
CA PRO A 33 -7.66 -16.72 4.23
C PRO A 33 -6.93 -16.10 3.03
N VAL A 34 -5.88 -16.80 2.58
CA VAL A 34 -5.17 -16.49 1.34
C VAL A 34 -5.61 -17.48 0.27
N TYR A 35 -5.78 -17.01 -0.96
CA TYR A 35 -6.14 -17.84 -2.12
C TYR A 35 -4.96 -17.89 -3.10
N PRO A 36 -4.00 -18.82 -2.93
CA PRO A 36 -2.72 -18.80 -3.66
C PRO A 36 -2.90 -18.93 -5.18
N GLU A 37 -3.75 -19.84 -5.64
CA GLU A 37 -3.98 -20.04 -7.08
C GLU A 37 -4.65 -18.82 -7.73
N LEU A 38 -5.59 -18.17 -7.03
CA LEU A 38 -6.20 -16.94 -7.52
C LEU A 38 -5.17 -15.81 -7.63
N LEU A 39 -4.32 -15.65 -6.62
CA LEU A 39 -3.22 -14.67 -6.64
C LEU A 39 -2.22 -14.96 -7.76
N LYS A 40 -1.84 -16.22 -7.94
CA LYS A 40 -0.95 -16.64 -9.03
C LYS A 40 -1.54 -16.28 -10.39
N HIS A 41 -2.79 -16.67 -10.66
CA HIS A 41 -3.46 -16.35 -11.91
C HIS A 41 -3.66 -14.85 -12.11
N PHE A 42 -3.93 -14.10 -11.04
CA PHE A 42 -3.99 -12.65 -11.06
C PHE A 42 -2.66 -12.05 -11.54
N TRP A 43 -1.57 -12.41 -10.88
CA TRP A 43 -0.25 -11.81 -11.14
C TRP A 43 0.32 -12.21 -12.50
N MET A 44 0.07 -13.43 -12.97
CA MET A 44 0.53 -13.89 -14.30
C MET A 44 0.05 -13.00 -15.45
N LYS A 45 -1.10 -12.34 -15.29
CA LYS A 45 -1.71 -11.48 -16.31
C LYS A 45 -1.79 -10.01 -15.89
N ALA A 46 -1.30 -9.69 -14.71
CA ALA A 46 -1.35 -8.33 -14.18
C ALA A 46 -0.41 -7.42 -14.98
N LYS A 47 -0.89 -6.23 -15.30
CA LYS A 47 -0.12 -5.16 -15.93
C LYS A 47 -0.41 -3.85 -15.24
N ILE A 48 0.62 -3.02 -15.10
CA ILE A 48 0.45 -1.64 -14.68
C ILE A 48 -0.06 -0.86 -15.87
N PHE A 49 -1.16 -0.16 -15.69
CA PHE A 49 -1.77 0.71 -16.68
C PHE A 49 -1.68 2.14 -16.17
N THR A 50 -0.78 2.91 -16.77
CA THR A 50 -0.53 4.31 -16.44
C THR A 50 -1.14 5.22 -17.52
N LYS A 51 -0.90 6.53 -17.37
CA LYS A 51 -1.27 7.51 -18.38
C LYS A 51 -0.60 7.25 -19.73
N TYR A 52 0.58 6.62 -19.73
CA TYR A 52 1.28 6.26 -20.96
C TYR A 52 0.51 5.18 -21.75
N GLU A 53 0.16 4.07 -21.11
CA GLU A 53 -0.62 2.99 -21.74
C GLU A 53 -2.00 3.48 -22.18
N ALA A 54 -2.62 4.37 -21.39
CA ALA A 54 -3.88 5.02 -21.75
C ALA A 54 -3.81 5.76 -23.09
N LYS A 55 -2.76 6.57 -23.29
CA LYS A 55 -2.54 7.30 -24.54
C LYS A 55 -2.24 6.38 -25.73
N GLN A 56 -1.49 5.30 -25.49
CA GLN A 56 -1.21 4.32 -26.54
C GLN A 56 -2.48 3.60 -27.00
N GLU A 57 -3.38 3.26 -26.07
CA GLU A 57 -4.69 2.67 -26.38
C GLU A 57 -5.59 3.63 -27.20
N GLU A 58 -5.60 4.92 -26.85
CA GLU A 58 -6.30 5.95 -27.64
C GLU A 58 -5.74 6.06 -29.06
N GLN A 59 -4.41 6.11 -29.18
CA GLN A 59 -3.74 6.21 -30.47
C GLN A 59 -4.06 5.00 -31.36
N GLN A 60 -4.01 3.79 -30.82
CA GLN A 60 -4.38 2.57 -31.54
C GLN A 60 -5.87 2.56 -31.95
N ALA A 61 -6.76 3.12 -31.12
CA ALA A 61 -8.17 3.25 -31.48
C ALA A 61 -8.38 4.23 -32.65
N ILE A 62 -7.65 5.36 -32.66
CA ILE A 62 -7.67 6.34 -33.75
C ILE A 62 -7.09 5.75 -35.04
N GLU A 63 -6.01 4.98 -34.96
CA GLU A 63 -5.42 4.31 -36.12
C GLU A 63 -6.39 3.30 -36.76
N ARG A 64 -7.14 2.57 -35.93
CA ARG A 64 -8.19 1.65 -36.41
C ARG A 64 -9.41 2.39 -36.95
N ASN A 65 -9.74 3.55 -36.38
CA ASN A 65 -10.87 4.37 -36.80
C ASN A 65 -10.52 5.87 -36.72
N PRO A 66 -10.08 6.49 -37.83
CA PRO A 66 -9.66 7.89 -37.85
C PRO A 66 -10.75 8.90 -37.42
N SER A 67 -12.04 8.53 -37.49
CA SER A 67 -13.16 9.39 -37.05
C SER A 67 -13.20 9.61 -35.53
N LEU A 68 -12.41 8.83 -34.77
CA LEU A 68 -12.29 8.99 -33.32
C LEU A 68 -11.35 10.13 -32.92
N LYS A 69 -10.60 10.70 -33.86
CA LYS A 69 -9.66 11.80 -33.58
C LYS A 69 -10.39 12.98 -32.92
N GLY A 70 -9.87 13.44 -31.78
CA GLY A 70 -10.43 14.57 -31.03
C GLY A 70 -11.59 14.21 -30.09
N LYS A 71 -12.06 12.95 -30.08
CA LYS A 71 -13.07 12.48 -29.13
C LYS A 71 -12.45 12.17 -27.76
N SER A 72 -13.26 12.20 -26.72
CA SER A 72 -12.89 11.71 -25.39
C SER A 72 -12.78 10.17 -25.36
N ARG A 73 -12.08 9.62 -24.38
CA ARG A 73 -11.96 8.16 -24.18
C ARG A 73 -13.32 7.47 -24.13
N LYS A 74 -14.27 8.06 -23.41
CA LYS A 74 -15.63 7.52 -23.26
C LYS A 74 -16.35 7.46 -24.60
N GLU A 75 -16.22 8.49 -25.43
CA GLU A 75 -16.79 8.52 -26.79
C GLU A 75 -16.09 7.55 -27.75
N MET A 76 -14.83 7.19 -27.49
CA MET A 76 -14.11 6.12 -28.20
C MET A 76 -14.50 4.71 -27.73
N GLY A 77 -15.35 4.59 -26.70
CA GLY A 77 -15.69 3.32 -26.07
C GLY A 77 -14.58 2.76 -25.16
N LEU A 78 -13.59 3.58 -24.81
CA LEU A 78 -12.50 3.23 -23.92
C LEU A 78 -12.84 3.55 -22.46
N ILE A 79 -12.32 2.75 -21.54
CA ILE A 79 -12.47 2.98 -20.10
C ILE A 79 -11.73 4.27 -19.72
N GLU A 80 -12.39 5.14 -18.95
CA GLU A 80 -11.80 6.37 -18.44
C GLU A 80 -10.57 6.11 -17.58
N PHE A 81 -9.53 6.92 -17.77
CA PHE A 81 -8.32 6.83 -16.98
C PHE A 81 -8.39 7.81 -15.80
N THR A 82 -8.68 7.28 -14.61
CA THR A 82 -8.76 8.06 -13.37
C THR A 82 -7.45 8.11 -12.59
N GLY A 83 -6.47 7.29 -12.97
CA GLY A 83 -5.18 7.19 -12.29
C GLY A 83 -4.51 5.86 -12.61
N THR A 84 -3.30 5.65 -12.08
CA THR A 84 -2.58 4.38 -12.28
C THR A 84 -3.40 3.21 -11.77
N GLN A 85 -3.53 2.19 -12.61
CA GLN A 85 -4.33 1.00 -12.36
C GLN A 85 -3.49 -0.26 -12.47
N ILE A 86 -3.88 -1.30 -11.75
CA ILE A 86 -3.45 -2.67 -12.00
C ILE A 86 -4.59 -3.36 -12.75
N ARG A 87 -4.33 -3.77 -13.98
CA ARG A 87 -5.30 -4.49 -14.81
C ARG A 87 -4.88 -5.96 -14.91
N SER A 88 -5.81 -6.88 -14.76
CA SER A 88 -5.57 -8.32 -14.97
C SER A 88 -6.82 -8.99 -15.52
N ASN A 89 -6.69 -10.24 -15.99
CA ASN A 89 -7.81 -11.05 -16.45
C ASN A 89 -7.74 -12.44 -15.81
N ILE A 90 -8.74 -12.83 -15.04
CA ILE A 90 -8.83 -14.16 -14.43
C ILE A 90 -10.09 -14.84 -14.91
N CYS A 91 -9.97 -16.01 -15.55
CA CYS A 91 -11.13 -16.79 -16.02
C CYS A 91 -12.13 -15.98 -16.87
N GLY A 92 -11.65 -15.05 -17.70
CA GLY A 92 -12.49 -14.18 -18.53
C GLY A 92 -12.99 -12.91 -17.83
N LEU A 93 -12.79 -12.78 -16.52
CA LEU A 93 -13.13 -11.59 -15.75
C LEU A 93 -12.00 -10.55 -15.85
N ASN A 94 -12.32 -9.37 -16.39
CA ASN A 94 -11.40 -8.23 -16.37
C ASN A 94 -11.43 -7.54 -15.01
N LEU A 95 -10.29 -7.54 -14.33
CA LEU A 95 -10.08 -6.91 -13.04
C LEU A 95 -9.30 -5.62 -13.23
N ILE A 96 -9.79 -4.53 -12.64
CA ILE A 96 -9.13 -3.22 -12.65
C ILE A 96 -9.10 -2.72 -11.21
N TYR A 97 -7.90 -2.64 -10.64
CA TYR A 97 -7.69 -2.08 -9.31
C TYR A 97 -7.01 -0.72 -9.41
N SER A 98 -7.49 0.22 -8.62
CA SER A 98 -6.96 1.58 -8.49
C SER A 98 -6.79 1.89 -7.00
N LYS A 99 -6.15 3.02 -6.69
CA LYS A 99 -6.02 3.52 -5.31
C LYS A 99 -7.36 3.54 -4.55
N GLU A 100 -8.43 3.97 -5.21
CA GLU A 100 -9.78 4.05 -4.64
C GLU A 100 -10.30 2.70 -4.14
N HIS A 101 -10.01 1.62 -4.89
CA HIS A 101 -10.40 0.28 -4.49
C HIS A 101 -9.69 -0.14 -3.20
N PHE A 102 -8.40 0.17 -3.06
CA PHE A 102 -7.64 -0.13 -1.84
C PHE A 102 -8.11 0.72 -0.66
N ASN A 103 -8.38 2.01 -0.87
CA ASN A 103 -8.93 2.89 0.16
C ASN A 103 -10.26 2.33 0.70
N LYS A 104 -11.18 1.95 -0.20
CA LYS A 104 -12.45 1.34 0.18
C LYS A 104 -12.29 0.00 0.89
N LEU A 105 -11.38 -0.85 0.40
CA LEU A 105 -11.09 -2.17 0.98
C LEU A 105 -10.56 -2.08 2.41
N LEU A 106 -9.66 -1.11 2.64
CA LEU A 106 -9.01 -0.88 3.93
C LEU A 106 -9.83 0.03 4.85
N ASN A 107 -10.94 0.58 4.36
CA ASN A 107 -11.74 1.59 5.04
C ASN A 107 -10.89 2.80 5.47
N LEU A 108 -10.05 3.28 4.54
CA LEU A 108 -9.18 4.43 4.72
C LEU A 108 -9.70 5.60 3.90
N ASP A 109 -9.67 6.78 4.51
CA ASP A 109 -9.86 8.03 3.78
C ASP A 109 -8.66 8.29 2.88
N ASP A 110 -8.88 8.82 1.68
CA ASP A 110 -7.79 9.27 0.80
C ASP A 110 -7.22 10.61 1.27
N LYS A 111 -6.66 10.61 2.48
CA LYS A 111 -6.05 11.78 3.12
C LYS A 111 -4.90 11.32 3.99
N GLY A 112 -3.92 12.20 4.14
CA GLY A 112 -2.76 11.89 4.96
C GLY A 112 -1.67 12.91 4.76
N LEU A 113 -0.61 12.70 5.53
CA LEU A 113 0.60 13.49 5.47
C LEU A 113 1.63 12.73 4.62
N ILE A 114 2.31 13.44 3.72
CA ILE A 114 3.41 12.86 2.94
C ILE A 114 4.65 12.90 3.84
N LEU A 115 5.23 11.73 4.13
CA LEU A 115 6.37 11.62 5.05
C LEU A 115 7.56 12.49 4.60
N ASP A 116 7.81 12.60 3.30
CA ASP A 116 8.89 13.43 2.74
C ASP A 116 8.74 14.91 3.09
N THR A 117 7.52 15.39 3.34
CA THR A 117 7.28 16.76 3.80
C THR A 117 7.90 17.04 5.17
N PHE A 118 8.10 15.99 5.98
CA PHE A 118 8.67 16.06 7.32
C PHE A 118 10.17 15.73 7.35
N GLU A 119 10.79 15.39 6.21
CA GLU A 119 12.21 15.01 6.17
C GLU A 119 13.12 16.14 6.71
N LYS A 120 12.75 17.39 6.41
CA LYS A 120 13.45 18.59 6.89
C LYS A 120 12.95 19.09 8.25
N ASP A 121 11.81 18.59 8.71
CA ASP A 121 11.21 18.99 9.97
C ASP A 121 11.73 18.11 11.12
N THR A 122 12.77 18.60 11.78
CA THR A 122 13.40 17.88 12.89
C THR A 122 12.75 18.17 14.25
N ARG A 123 11.67 18.97 14.31
CA ARG A 123 11.07 19.45 15.58
C ARG A 123 10.72 18.32 16.56
N TYR A 124 10.28 17.19 16.04
CA TYR A 124 9.94 16.01 16.84
C TYR A 124 11.01 14.92 16.84
N ARG A 125 12.06 15.08 16.01
CA ARG A 125 13.01 14.01 15.72
C ARG A 125 13.80 13.61 16.95
N ASP A 126 14.34 14.58 17.70
CA ASP A 126 15.17 14.27 18.86
C ASP A 126 14.36 13.68 20.01
N ALA A 127 13.15 14.21 20.26
CA ALA A 127 12.22 13.66 21.24
C ALA A 127 11.81 12.22 20.91
N LEU A 128 11.52 11.93 19.64
CA LEU A 128 11.21 10.58 19.18
C LEU A 128 12.43 9.66 19.28
N LEU A 129 13.62 10.14 18.93
CA LEU A 129 14.85 9.34 19.05
C LEU A 129 15.13 8.92 20.49
N HIS A 130 14.99 9.84 21.45
CA HIS A 130 15.14 9.51 22.87
C HIS A 130 14.06 8.55 23.39
N ARG A 131 12.85 8.60 22.82
CA ARG A 131 11.79 7.62 23.13
C ARG A 131 12.06 6.25 22.51
N MET A 132 12.69 6.22 21.33
CA MET A 132 12.94 4.99 20.57
C MET A 132 14.20 4.24 21.01
N PHE A 133 15.22 4.93 21.50
CA PHE A 133 16.54 4.37 21.80
C PHE A 133 16.90 4.51 23.27
N VAL A 134 17.31 3.40 23.88
CA VAL A 134 17.90 3.37 25.22
C VAL A 134 19.37 3.78 25.16
N ASP A 135 20.07 3.35 24.10
CA ASP A 135 21.46 3.69 23.84
C ASP A 135 21.58 4.54 22.57
N MET A 136 21.76 5.85 22.77
CA MET A 136 21.91 6.81 21.68
C MET A 136 23.18 6.58 20.85
N SER A 137 24.21 5.91 21.40
CA SER A 137 25.41 5.53 20.63
C SER A 137 25.10 4.45 19.59
N GLN A 138 24.00 3.71 19.76
CA GLN A 138 23.51 2.68 18.84
C GLN A 138 22.30 3.16 18.03
N LYS A 139 22.13 4.47 17.86
CA LYS A 139 21.11 5.07 16.99
C LYS A 139 21.11 4.38 15.62
N GLY A 140 19.92 4.02 15.15
CA GLY A 140 19.71 3.32 13.87
C GLY A 140 19.90 1.79 13.92
N LYS A 141 20.34 1.24 15.06
CA LYS A 141 20.49 -0.22 15.25
C LYS A 141 19.38 -0.75 16.15
N VAL A 142 18.77 -1.87 15.77
CA VAL A 142 17.70 -2.53 16.55
C VAL A 142 18.14 -2.83 17.99
N LYS A 143 19.41 -3.20 18.19
CA LYS A 143 19.96 -3.44 19.54
C LYS A 143 19.98 -2.20 20.45
N GLY A 144 19.97 -0.99 19.90
CA GLY A 144 19.89 0.25 20.67
C GLY A 144 18.46 0.67 21.03
N MET A 145 17.45 0.06 20.41
CA MET A 145 16.04 0.44 20.59
C MET A 145 15.47 -0.07 21.93
N THR A 146 14.44 0.61 22.41
CA THR A 146 13.55 0.08 23.47
C THR A 146 12.86 -1.19 23.00
N ASP A 147 12.47 -2.07 23.93
CA ASP A 147 11.83 -3.34 23.56
C ASP A 147 10.48 -3.13 22.84
N GLU A 148 9.70 -2.13 23.25
CA GLU A 148 8.47 -1.72 22.55
C GLU A 148 8.76 -1.31 21.10
N CYS A 149 9.79 -0.49 20.87
CA CYS A 149 10.17 -0.08 19.51
C CYS A 149 10.76 -1.22 18.69
N ARG A 150 11.43 -2.20 19.30
CA ARG A 150 11.86 -3.43 18.60
C ARG A 150 10.68 -4.25 18.10
N VAL A 151 9.63 -4.39 18.91
CA VAL A 151 8.37 -5.05 18.52
C VAL A 151 7.72 -4.31 17.35
N LEU A 152 7.56 -2.99 17.46
CA LEU A 152 7.01 -2.16 16.37
C LEU A 152 7.83 -2.28 15.08
N PHE A 153 9.15 -2.19 15.19
CA PHE A 153 10.06 -2.36 14.06
C PHE A 153 9.86 -3.72 13.40
N LYS A 154 9.79 -4.81 14.19
CA LYS A 154 9.58 -6.16 13.68
C LYS A 154 8.24 -6.31 12.95
N ILE A 155 7.16 -5.72 13.49
CA ILE A 155 5.85 -5.71 12.83
C ILE A 155 5.94 -4.99 11.48
N ILE A 156 6.52 -3.79 11.44
CA ILE A 156 6.63 -2.98 10.22
C ILE A 156 7.41 -3.74 9.14
N ILE A 157 8.60 -4.26 9.44
CA ILE A 157 9.42 -4.93 8.43
C ILE A 157 8.85 -6.27 7.97
N SER A 158 8.10 -6.97 8.83
CA SER A 158 7.64 -8.33 8.53
C SER A 158 6.29 -8.35 7.83
N SER A 159 5.47 -7.32 8.08
CA SER A 159 4.05 -7.30 7.74
C SER A 159 3.64 -6.10 6.91
N ILE A 160 4.41 -5.00 6.85
CA ILE A 160 4.01 -3.77 6.13
C ILE A 160 4.97 -3.48 4.98
N CYS A 161 6.27 -3.38 5.28
CA CYS A 161 7.26 -3.04 4.27
C CYS A 161 7.49 -4.25 3.34
N PRO A 162 7.57 -4.02 2.02
CA PRO A 162 7.97 -5.08 1.11
C PRO A 162 9.36 -5.57 1.49
N ARG A 163 9.53 -6.90 1.58
CA ARG A 163 10.87 -7.48 1.68
C ARG A 163 11.50 -7.32 0.31
N LEU A 164 12.55 -6.50 0.22
CA LEU A 164 13.43 -6.53 -0.93
C LEU A 164 14.06 -7.94 -0.93
N GLY A 165 13.67 -8.76 -1.89
CA GLY A 165 14.30 -10.05 -2.19
C GLY A 165 15.48 -9.87 -3.12
#